data_AF-A0A2E3URV8-F1
#
_entry.id   AF-A0A2E3URV8-F1
#
_cell.length_a   1.000
_cell.length_b   1.000
_cell.length_c   1.000
_cell.angle_alpha   90.00
_cell.angle_beta   90.00
_cell.angle_gamma   90.00
#
_symmetry.space_group_name_H-M   'P 1'
#
loop_
_entity.id
_entity.type
_entity.pdbx_description
1 polymer ?
#
loop_
_entity_poly.entity_id
_entity_poly.type
_entity_poly.pdbx_seq_one_letter_code
_entity_poly.pdbx_strand_id
1 'polypeptide(L)'
;MKQAIMSWWYSMGYWRWPNAFILSTAIYLSIIYEAVPNDWVEHGFRSLGDVEVQFSTRGEIRPGNEFSGKIDATGTGSITIGFRQNLGEAISLDFAEPGSQEINLIAPETTERQIILVASDDSDSLVMWNIGRLYD
;
A
#
# COMPACT_ATOMS: atom_id res chain seq x y z
N MET A 1 -8.05 -15.39 31.47
CA MET A 1 -6.95 -14.62 30.84
C MET A 1 -5.86 -14.21 31.83
N LYS A 2 -6.18 -13.45 32.90
CA LYS A 2 -5.20 -13.01 33.93
C LYS A 2 -4.36 -14.14 34.56
N GLN A 3 -5.00 -15.25 34.96
CA GLN A 3 -4.30 -16.40 35.55
C GLN A 3 -3.37 -17.13 34.57
N ALA A 4 -3.76 -17.22 33.29
CA ALA A 4 -2.94 -17.86 32.26
C ALA A 4 -1.68 -17.05 31.97
N ILE A 5 -1.80 -15.72 31.91
CA ILE A 5 -0.65 -14.80 31.71
C ILE A 5 0.29 -14.87 32.92
N MET A 6 -0.25 -14.88 34.15
CA MET A 6 0.56 -15.05 35.35
C MET A 6 1.28 -16.40 35.38
N SER A 7 0.58 -17.50 35.08
CA SER A 7 1.18 -18.84 35.07
C SER A 7 2.30 -18.96 34.03
N TRP A 8 2.09 -18.41 32.83
CA TRP A 8 3.11 -18.33 31.77
C TRP A 8 4.32 -17.47 32.17
N TRP A 9 4.07 -16.35 32.85
CA TRP A 9 5.12 -15.45 33.31
C TRP A 9 6.01 -16.07 34.38
N TYR A 10 5.42 -16.82 35.32
CA TYR A 10 6.17 -17.51 36.38
C TYR A 10 6.86 -18.78 35.88
N SER A 11 6.36 -19.45 34.84
CA SER A 11 6.99 -20.66 34.29
C SER A 11 8.34 -20.42 33.60
N MET A 12 8.67 -19.17 33.27
CA MET A 12 9.90 -18.81 32.54
C MET A 12 11.16 -18.66 33.42
N GLY A 13 11.02 -18.64 34.75
CA GLY A 13 12.17 -18.47 35.65
C GLY A 13 13.01 -17.24 35.31
N TYR A 14 14.33 -17.41 35.19
CA TYR A 14 15.26 -16.30 34.90
C TYR A 14 15.13 -15.72 33.48
N TRP A 15 14.57 -16.46 32.52
CA TRP A 15 14.36 -16.01 31.14
C TRP A 15 13.21 -15.01 30.98
N ARG A 16 12.43 -14.83 32.05
CA ARG A 16 11.29 -13.92 32.10
C ARG A 16 11.65 -12.49 31.70
N TRP A 17 12.77 -11.98 32.21
CA TRP A 17 13.21 -10.61 31.94
C TRP A 17 13.77 -10.41 30.53
N PRO A 18 14.67 -11.28 30.01
CA PRO A 18 15.06 -11.24 28.60
C PRO A 18 13.86 -11.33 27.65
N ASN A 19 12.91 -12.24 27.89
CA ASN A 19 11.73 -12.38 27.03
C ASN A 19 10.82 -11.15 27.09
N ALA A 20 10.64 -10.56 28.27
CA ALA A 20 9.89 -9.33 28.42
C ALA A 20 10.55 -8.16 27.69
N PHE A 21 11.89 -8.09 27.72
CA PHE A 21 12.65 -7.07 27.02
C PHE A 21 12.53 -7.23 25.50
N ILE A 22 12.65 -8.45 24.98
CA ILE A 22 12.44 -8.77 23.56
C ILE A 22 11.02 -8.39 23.13
N LEU A 23 10.00 -8.80 23.89
CA LEU A 23 8.61 -8.50 23.58
C LEU A 23 8.34 -6.99 23.60
N SER A 24 8.83 -6.28 24.62
CA SER A 24 8.67 -4.83 24.73
C SER A 24 9.41 -4.10 23.60
N THR A 25 10.60 -4.58 23.22
CA THR A 25 11.36 -4.05 22.09
C THR A 25 10.64 -4.30 20.77
N ALA A 26 10.07 -5.49 20.57
CA ALA A 26 9.29 -5.80 19.38
C ALA A 26 8.02 -4.94 19.27
N ILE A 27 7.32 -4.73 20.39
CA ILE A 27 6.16 -3.81 20.45
C ILE A 27 6.61 -2.38 20.16
N TYR A 28 7.66 -1.90 20.82
CA TYR A 28 8.22 -0.57 20.62
C TYR A 28 8.64 -0.34 19.15
N LEU A 29 9.35 -1.30 18.56
CA LEU A 29 9.73 -1.26 17.15
C LEU A 29 8.49 -1.31 16.24
N SER A 30 7.47 -2.10 16.57
CA SER A 30 6.24 -2.14 15.76
C SER A 30 5.43 -0.83 15.81
N ILE A 31 5.53 -0.07 16.90
CA ILE A 31 4.87 1.23 17.05
C ILE A 31 5.67 2.33 16.35
N ILE A 32 7.00 2.34 16.50
CA ILE A 32 7.86 3.38 15.88
C ILE A 32 8.06 3.15 14.39
N TYR A 33 8.28 1.89 14.03
CA TYR A 33 8.30 1.46 12.64
C TYR A 33 6.94 0.87 12.30
N GLU A 34 5.84 1.52 12.73
CA GLU A 34 4.56 1.36 12.05
C GLU A 34 4.91 1.38 10.56
N ALA A 35 4.79 0.22 9.90
CA ALA A 35 5.65 -0.12 8.78
C ALA A 35 5.26 0.74 7.58
N VAL A 36 5.77 1.97 7.57
CA VAL A 36 5.70 2.90 6.47
C VAL A 36 6.94 2.59 5.65
N PRO A 37 6.82 1.79 4.58
CA PRO A 37 7.94 1.50 3.73
C PRO A 37 8.47 2.83 3.19
N ASN A 38 9.71 3.14 3.57
CA ASN A 38 10.48 4.25 3.00
C ASN A 38 10.85 3.96 1.53
N ASP A 39 10.74 2.71 1.11
CA ASP A 39 10.98 2.26 -0.26
C ASP A 39 9.65 2.02 -0.99
N TRP A 40 9.72 1.81 -2.29
CA TRP A 40 8.55 1.50 -3.10
C TRP A 40 7.98 0.12 -2.76
N VAL A 41 6.66 0.07 -2.54
CA VAL A 41 5.89 -1.16 -2.39
C VAL A 41 5.24 -1.48 -3.71
N GLU A 42 5.60 -2.60 -4.30
CA GLU A 42 5.02 -3.09 -5.54
C GLU A 42 3.69 -3.79 -5.30
N HIS A 43 2.66 -3.43 -6.08
CA HIS A 43 1.34 -4.09 -6.06
C HIS A 43 1.16 -5.14 -7.16
N GLY A 44 2.22 -5.38 -7.95
CA GLY A 44 2.32 -6.41 -8.98
C GLY A 44 1.95 -5.94 -10.39
N PHE A 45 2.37 -6.73 -11.39
CA PHE A 45 2.13 -6.46 -12.81
C PHE A 45 0.71 -6.87 -13.25
N ARG A 46 0.18 -6.11 -14.21
CA ARG A 46 -1.11 -6.36 -14.87
C ARG A 46 -0.98 -6.04 -16.36
N SER A 47 -1.65 -6.82 -17.20
CA SER A 47 -1.77 -6.53 -18.64
C SER A 47 -2.96 -5.61 -18.87
N LEU A 48 -2.69 -4.44 -19.44
CA LEU A 48 -3.64 -3.41 -19.84
C LEU A 48 -3.57 -3.31 -21.37
N GLY A 49 -4.50 -4.00 -22.05
CA GLY A 49 -4.41 -4.20 -23.50
C GLY A 49 -3.11 -4.93 -23.87
N ASP A 50 -2.35 -4.33 -24.78
CA ASP A 50 -1.05 -4.86 -25.24
C ASP A 50 0.15 -4.40 -24.38
N VAL A 51 -0.08 -3.63 -23.33
CA VAL A 51 0.97 -3.09 -22.44
C VAL A 51 0.91 -3.78 -21.08
N GLU A 52 2.08 -4.05 -20.48
CA GLU A 52 2.14 -4.44 -19.07
C GLU A 52 2.42 -3.22 -18.20
N VAL A 53 1.64 -3.08 -17.13
CA VAL A 53 1.70 -1.97 -16.19
C VAL A 53 1.89 -2.50 -14.77
N GLN A 54 2.72 -1.83 -13.99
CA GLN A 54 2.94 -2.08 -12.57
C GLN A 54 2.66 -0.83 -11.78
N PHE A 55 1.92 -0.98 -10.69
CA PHE A 55 1.70 0.10 -9.73
C PHE A 55 2.52 -0.12 -8.47
N SER A 56 3.16 0.94 -7.99
CA SER A 56 3.89 0.96 -6.73
C SER A 56 3.49 2.16 -5.88
N THR A 57 3.58 2.03 -4.56
CA THR A 57 3.30 3.12 -3.59
C THR A 57 4.47 3.34 -2.66
N ARG A 58 4.68 4.58 -2.21
CA ARG A 58 5.66 4.91 -1.18
C ARG A 58 5.07 5.88 -0.17
N GLY A 59 5.49 5.73 1.09
CA GLY A 59 5.02 6.56 2.19
C GLY A 59 3.75 6.04 2.83
N GLU A 60 3.21 6.85 3.74
CA GLU A 60 2.07 6.47 4.54
C GLU A 60 0.77 6.76 3.80
N ILE A 61 -0.10 5.76 3.66
CA ILE A 61 -1.41 5.91 3.05
C ILE A 61 -2.42 6.09 4.18
N ARG A 62 -2.92 7.33 4.35
CA ARG A 62 -3.97 7.68 5.32
C ARG A 62 -5.19 8.25 4.61
N PRO A 63 -6.41 8.11 5.17
CA PRO A 63 -7.61 8.62 4.53
C PRO A 63 -7.52 10.13 4.27
N GLY A 64 -7.81 10.55 3.04
CA GLY A 64 -7.78 11.96 2.64
C GLY A 64 -6.37 12.58 2.51
N ASN A 65 -5.31 11.82 2.79
CA ASN A 65 -3.95 12.32 2.65
C ASN A 65 -3.35 11.98 1.28
N GLU A 66 -2.48 12.87 0.81
CA GLU A 66 -1.66 12.63 -0.38
C GLU A 66 -0.56 11.61 -0.09
N PHE A 67 -0.33 10.70 -1.04
CA PHE A 67 0.78 9.75 -1.03
C PHE A 67 1.39 9.61 -2.43
N SER A 68 2.63 9.11 -2.50
CA SER A 68 3.32 8.92 -3.77
C SER A 68 2.98 7.55 -4.38
N GLY A 69 2.54 7.59 -5.63
CA GLY A 69 2.41 6.44 -6.51
C GLY A 69 3.47 6.46 -7.61
N LYS A 70 3.72 5.30 -8.21
CA LYS A 70 4.54 5.17 -9.41
C LYS A 70 3.90 4.15 -10.33
N ILE A 71 3.82 4.48 -11.61
CA ILE A 71 3.41 3.57 -12.68
C ILE A 71 4.62 3.27 -13.56
N ASP A 72 4.95 2.00 -13.67
CA ASP A 72 5.92 1.49 -14.63
C ASP A 72 5.15 0.84 -15.79
N ALA A 73 5.43 1.23 -17.03
CA ALA A 73 4.76 0.72 -18.23
C ALA A 73 5.80 0.17 -19.22
N THR A 74 5.53 -1.01 -19.79
CA THR A 74 6.44 -1.67 -20.76
C THR A 74 6.26 -1.21 -22.20
N GLY A 75 5.30 -0.33 -22.46
CA GLY A 75 4.91 0.15 -23.78
C GLY A 75 4.52 1.61 -23.77
N THR A 76 4.00 2.06 -24.92
CA THR A 76 3.57 3.44 -25.16
C THR A 76 2.05 3.54 -25.14
N GLY A 77 1.51 4.66 -24.67
CA GLY A 77 0.07 4.92 -24.67
C GLY A 77 -0.35 5.88 -23.57
N SER A 78 -1.62 6.27 -23.58
CA SER A 78 -2.22 7.01 -22.47
C SER A 78 -2.82 6.03 -21.46
N ILE A 79 -2.52 6.24 -20.19
CA ILE A 79 -3.06 5.47 -19.07
C ILE A 79 -3.74 6.43 -18.13
N THR A 80 -5.04 6.27 -17.95
CA THR A 80 -5.80 7.00 -16.92
C THR A 80 -5.85 6.18 -15.64
N ILE A 81 -5.42 6.75 -14.54
CA ILE A 81 -5.38 6.10 -13.23
C ILE A 81 -6.20 6.85 -12.19
N GLY A 82 -6.99 6.12 -11.41
CA GLY A 82 -7.81 6.73 -10.36
C GLY A 82 -8.37 5.70 -9.39
N PHE A 83 -8.97 6.16 -8.30
CA PHE A 83 -9.63 5.25 -7.36
C PHE A 83 -11.01 4.88 -7.86
N ARG A 84 -11.39 3.61 -7.73
CA ARG A 84 -12.76 3.15 -8.02
C ARG A 84 -13.80 3.96 -7.22
N GLN A 85 -13.44 4.36 -6.01
CA GLN A 85 -14.29 5.13 -5.10
C GLN A 85 -14.41 6.61 -5.49
N ASN A 86 -13.44 7.14 -6.26
CA ASN A 86 -13.39 8.54 -6.66
C ASN A 86 -12.77 8.68 -8.06
N LEU A 87 -13.54 8.30 -9.08
CA LEU A 87 -13.09 8.41 -10.49
C LEU A 87 -12.99 9.86 -10.98
N GLY A 88 -13.54 10.84 -10.24
CA GLY A 88 -13.48 12.26 -10.59
C GLY A 88 -12.09 12.88 -10.45
N GLU A 89 -11.18 12.23 -9.72
CA GLU A 89 -9.79 12.66 -9.50
C GLU A 89 -8.79 11.79 -10.26
N ALA A 90 -9.24 11.15 -11.35
CA ALA A 90 -8.35 10.36 -12.18
C ALA A 90 -7.30 11.22 -12.88
N ILE A 91 -6.08 10.71 -12.97
CA ILE A 91 -4.91 11.35 -13.59
C ILE A 91 -4.61 10.60 -14.89
N SER A 92 -4.40 11.32 -15.98
CA SER A 92 -3.91 10.73 -17.23
C SER A 92 -2.39 10.84 -17.31
N LEU A 93 -1.76 9.75 -17.73
CA LEU A 93 -0.31 9.61 -17.88
C LEU A 93 -0.02 9.16 -19.31
N ASP A 94 0.80 9.95 -20.02
CA ASP A 94 1.18 9.65 -21.39
C ASP A 94 2.60 9.09 -21.45
N PHE A 95 2.74 7.87 -21.93
CA PHE A 95 4.02 7.19 -22.12
C PHE A 95 4.42 7.23 -23.59
N ALA A 96 5.42 8.06 -23.91
CA ALA A 96 6.00 8.15 -25.26
C ALA A 96 6.99 7.00 -25.56
N GLU A 97 7.55 6.38 -24.52
CA GLU A 97 8.42 5.21 -24.54
C GLU A 97 8.21 4.40 -23.25
N PRO A 98 8.62 3.12 -23.19
CA PRO A 98 8.58 2.33 -21.96
C PRO A 98 9.35 3.03 -20.84
N GLY A 99 8.75 3.11 -19.65
CA GLY A 99 9.34 3.85 -18.56
C GLY A 99 8.47 3.94 -17.32
N SER A 100 8.89 4.80 -16.41
CA SER A 100 8.26 5.00 -15.10
C SER A 100 7.82 6.45 -14.92
N GLN A 101 6.60 6.68 -14.43
CA GLN A 101 6.14 7.99 -14.01
C GLN A 101 5.68 7.96 -12.55
N GLU A 102 6.25 8.88 -11.75
CA GLU A 102 5.78 9.12 -10.38
C GLU A 102 4.58 10.07 -10.41
N ILE A 103 3.61 9.78 -9.56
CA ILE A 103 2.37 10.52 -9.41
C ILE A 103 2.08 10.75 -7.93
N ASN A 104 1.34 11.79 -7.63
CA ASN A 104 0.76 11.95 -6.31
C ASN A 104 -0.74 11.68 -6.38
N LEU A 105 -1.24 10.90 -5.42
CA LEU A 105 -2.63 10.50 -5.33
C LEU A 105 -3.15 10.86 -3.94
N ILE A 106 -4.38 11.35 -3.87
CA ILE A 106 -5.07 11.56 -2.59
C ILE A 106 -5.85 10.30 -2.26
N ALA A 107 -5.53 9.65 -1.15
CA ALA A 107 -6.23 8.45 -0.74
C ALA A 107 -7.72 8.75 -0.45
N PRO A 108 -8.66 7.85 -0.79
CA PRO A 108 -10.06 8.05 -0.46
C PRO A 108 -10.28 8.26 1.04
N GLU A 109 -11.21 9.15 1.40
CA GLU A 109 -11.53 9.46 2.82
C GLU A 109 -12.17 8.28 3.57
N THR A 110 -12.58 7.22 2.88
CA THR A 110 -13.32 6.10 3.48
C THR A 110 -12.39 5.01 4.04
N THR A 111 -12.62 4.61 5.30
CA THR A 111 -11.98 3.45 5.97
C THR A 111 -12.83 2.17 5.94
N GLU A 112 -14.06 2.27 5.43
CA GLU A 112 -15.02 1.15 5.43
C GLU A 112 -14.76 0.12 4.33
N ARG A 113 -14.01 0.50 3.29
CA ARG A 113 -13.81 -0.30 2.08
C ARG A 113 -12.33 -0.48 1.76
N GLN A 114 -12.02 -1.54 1.04
CA GLN A 114 -10.69 -1.71 0.43
C GLN A 114 -10.46 -0.57 -0.55
N ILE A 115 -9.24 -0.03 -0.57
CA ILE A 115 -8.85 0.95 -1.57
C ILE A 115 -8.50 0.21 -2.84
N ILE A 116 -9.20 0.56 -3.93
CA ILE A 116 -8.99 -0.08 -5.21
C ILE A 116 -8.59 0.98 -6.22
N LEU A 117 -7.36 0.86 -6.71
CA LEU A 117 -6.86 1.67 -7.80
C LEU A 117 -7.23 1.00 -9.12
N VAL A 118 -7.64 1.82 -10.07
CA VAL A 118 -8.05 1.43 -11.41
C VAL A 118 -7.14 2.14 -12.39
N ALA A 119 -6.62 1.41 -13.37
CA ALA A 119 -6.03 2.00 -14.55
C ALA A 119 -6.78 1.55 -15.80
N SER A 120 -6.98 2.46 -16.73
CA SER A 120 -7.58 2.19 -18.04
C SER A 120 -6.76 2.83 -19.16
N ASP A 121 -6.87 2.27 -20.36
CA ASP A 121 -6.29 2.83 -21.59
C ASP A 121 -7.38 3.40 -22.52
N ASP A 122 -6.96 3.96 -23.65
CA ASP A 122 -7.86 4.51 -24.68
C ASP A 122 -8.75 3.45 -25.36
N SER A 123 -8.46 2.16 -25.16
CA SER A 123 -9.23 1.04 -25.69
C SER A 123 -10.30 0.52 -24.73
N ASP A 124 -10.52 1.23 -23.62
CA ASP A 124 -11.38 0.82 -22.50
C ASP A 124 -10.92 -0.49 -21.81
N SER A 125 -9.67 -0.92 -22.03
CA SER A 125 -9.09 -1.98 -21.22
C SER A 125 -8.93 -1.47 -19.79
N LEU A 126 -9.10 -2.35 -18.80
CA LEU A 126 -9.12 -1.95 -17.39
C LEU A 126 -8.40 -2.97 -16.51
N VAL A 127 -7.51 -2.47 -15.67
CA VAL A 127 -6.81 -3.25 -14.64
C VAL A 127 -7.01 -2.64 -13.26
N MET A 128 -6.81 -3.47 -12.24
CA MET A 128 -7.10 -3.08 -10.86
C MET A 128 -6.05 -3.59 -9.89
N TRP A 129 -5.73 -2.76 -8.90
CA TRP A 129 -4.91 -3.11 -7.74
C TRP A 129 -5.67 -2.86 -6.46
N ASN A 130 -5.64 -3.84 -5.57
CA ASN A 130 -6.09 -3.66 -4.19
C ASN A 130 -4.88 -3.26 -3.36
N ILE A 131 -4.83 -2.00 -2.95
CA ILE A 131 -3.70 -1.43 -2.20
C ILE A 131 -3.91 -1.52 -0.68
N GLY A 132 -4.91 -2.30 -0.25
CA GLY A 132 -5.20 -2.58 1.14
C GLY A 132 -6.49 -1.94 1.63
N ARG A 133 -6.59 -1.78 2.94
CA ARG A 133 -7.69 -1.11 3.62
C ARG A 133 -7.10 -0.17 4.66
N LEU A 134 -7.65 1.03 4.76
CA LEU A 134 -7.29 2.00 5.78
C LEU A 134 -7.98 1.63 7.09
N TYR A 135 -7.24 1.73 8.18
CA TYR A 135 -7.75 1.58 9.54
C TYR A 135 -7.58 2.92 10.24
N ASP A 136 -8.58 3.31 11.04
CA ASP A 136 -8.54 4.48 11.92
C ASP A 136 -7.78 4.19 13.22
#